data_AF-A0A368EZW7-F1
#
_entry.id   AF-A0A368EZW7-F1
#
_cell.length_a   1.000
_cell.length_b   1.000
_cell.length_c   1.000
_cell.angle_alpha   90.00
_cell.angle_beta   90.00
_cell.angle_gamma   90.00
#
_symmetry.space_group_name_H-M   'P 1'
#
loop_
_entity.id
_entity.type
_entity.pdbx_description
1 polymer ?
#
loop_
_entity_poly.entity_id
_entity_poly.type
_entity_poly.pdbx_seq_one_letter_code
_entity_poly.pdbx_strand_id
1 'polypeptide(L)'
;PVATASYRLLPTIRLLSEVRGEAAVRLKESFSEGVIELKEKDGEKVAVVADARRDTCSRNVFRHDDLASVVELGRKKNHFIFSVESTGALKSAELVVEACKVMEEKCSSLRKQIAAVLNQGEA
;
A
#
# COMPACT_ATOMS: atom_id res chain seq x y z
N PRO A 1 0.28 18.80 -14.90
CA PRO A 1 -0.93 19.07 -14.08
C PRO A 1 -0.83 18.60 -12.61
N VAL A 2 0.11 17.72 -12.27
CA VAL A 2 0.33 17.20 -10.90
C VAL A 2 1.63 17.73 -10.31
N ALA A 3 1.65 17.90 -8.98
CA ALA A 3 2.87 18.12 -8.21
C ALA A 3 3.56 16.77 -7.97
N THR A 4 2.96 15.91 -7.15
CA THR A 4 3.36 14.51 -6.99
C THR A 4 2.18 13.59 -7.27
N ALA A 5 2.40 12.58 -8.10
CA ALA A 5 1.49 11.46 -8.27
C ALA A 5 2.28 10.17 -8.01
N SER A 6 1.90 9.46 -6.95
CA SER A 6 2.57 8.22 -6.56
C SER A 6 1.57 7.22 -6.01
N TYR A 7 2.02 5.98 -5.85
CA TYR A 7 1.25 4.96 -5.17
C TYR A 7 2.16 4.15 -4.25
N ARG A 8 1.55 3.50 -3.26
CA ARG A 8 2.18 2.41 -2.51
C ARG A 8 1.20 1.26 -2.34
N LEU A 9 1.74 0.07 -2.11
CA LEU A 9 0.92 -1.09 -1.79
C LEU A 9 0.49 -1.04 -0.32
N LEU A 10 -0.71 -1.56 -0.02
CA LEU A 10 -1.16 -1.71 1.36
C LEU A 10 -0.19 -2.64 2.12
N PRO A 11 0.45 -2.17 3.22
CA PRO A 11 1.25 -3.03 4.08
C PRO A 11 0.41 -4.11 4.74
N THR A 12 0.99 -5.28 4.95
CA THR A 12 0.38 -6.35 5.72
C THR A 12 1.32 -6.72 6.86
N ILE A 13 0.80 -6.72 8.08
CA ILE A 13 1.55 -7.08 9.29
C ILE A 13 0.84 -8.31 9.87
N ARG A 14 1.56 -9.42 9.96
CA ARG A 14 1.04 -10.66 10.55
C ARG A 14 1.87 -11.01 11.77
N LEU A 15 1.19 -11.14 12.91
CA LEU A 15 1.79 -11.65 14.15
C LEU A 15 1.65 -13.17 14.13
N LEU A 16 2.79 -13.88 14.16
CA LEU A 16 2.85 -15.34 14.15
C LEU A 16 2.56 -15.93 15.54
N SER A 17 2.80 -15.16 16.59
CA SER A 17 2.51 -15.52 17.98
C SER A 17 1.98 -14.31 18.76
N GLU A 18 1.30 -14.57 19.88
CA GLU A 18 0.89 -13.49 20.79
C GLU A 18 2.13 -12.86 21.44
N VAL A 19 2.25 -11.53 21.31
CA VAL A 19 3.33 -10.75 21.95
C VAL A 19 2.74 -10.04 23.17
N ARG A 20 3.29 -10.34 24.35
CA ARG A 20 2.77 -9.88 25.65
C ARG A 20 3.80 -9.04 26.43
N GLY A 21 3.31 -8.30 27.42
CA GLY A 21 4.14 -7.58 28.40
C GLY A 21 5.06 -6.52 27.76
N GLU A 22 6.33 -6.51 28.18
CA GLU A 22 7.33 -5.56 27.69
C GLU A 22 7.64 -5.74 26.19
N ALA A 23 7.59 -6.98 25.68
CA ALA A 23 7.77 -7.24 24.26
C ALA A 23 6.67 -6.58 23.42
N ALA A 24 5.43 -6.51 23.94
CA ALA A 24 4.32 -5.84 23.27
C ALA A 24 4.55 -4.33 23.18
N VAL A 25 5.09 -3.72 24.25
CA VAL A 25 5.44 -2.30 24.29
C VAL A 25 6.56 -1.99 23.29
N ARG A 26 7.65 -2.78 23.29
CA ARG A 26 8.74 -2.65 22.31
C ARG A 26 8.27 -2.85 20.88
N LEU A 27 7.33 -3.78 20.66
CA LEU A 27 6.72 -3.98 19.35
C LEU A 27 5.99 -2.72 18.91
N LYS A 28 5.17 -2.11 19.78
CA LYS A 28 4.47 -0.86 19.46
C LYS A 28 5.45 0.26 19.09
N GLU A 29 6.54 0.43 19.83
CA GLU A 29 7.57 1.44 19.58
C GLU A 29 8.33 1.23 18.26
N SER A 30 8.38 -0.01 17.77
CA SER A 30 9.02 -0.34 16.49
C SER A 30 8.20 0.11 15.27
N PHE A 31 6.92 0.45 15.43
CA PHE A 31 6.04 0.89 14.35
C PHE A 31 5.61 2.34 14.52
N SER A 32 5.06 2.93 13.44
CA SER A 32 4.45 4.25 13.49
C SER A 32 3.22 4.27 14.40
N GLU A 33 2.90 5.44 14.96
CA GLU A 33 1.75 5.60 15.84
C GLU A 33 0.43 5.17 15.16
N GLY A 34 -0.37 4.40 15.89
CA GLY A 34 -1.65 3.87 15.44
C GLY A 34 -1.57 2.58 14.61
N VAL A 35 -0.37 2.07 14.32
CA VAL A 35 -0.22 0.78 13.62
C VAL A 35 -0.48 -0.39 14.57
N ILE A 36 0.16 -0.36 15.74
CA ILE A 36 0.00 -1.35 16.80
C ILE A 36 -0.69 -0.71 18.00
N GLU A 37 -1.70 -1.39 18.53
CA GLU A 37 -2.40 -1.04 19.75
C GLU A 37 -2.12 -2.09 20.83
N LEU A 38 -2.10 -1.66 22.09
CA LEU A 38 -1.97 -2.55 23.24
C LEU A 38 -3.35 -2.76 23.85
N LYS A 39 -3.79 -4.01 23.89
CA LYS A 39 -5.01 -4.42 24.57
C LYS A 39 -4.67 -5.17 25.85
N GLU A 40 -5.48 -5.01 26.87
CA GLU A 40 -5.31 -5.75 28.12
C GLU A 40 -6.04 -7.09 28.01
N LYS A 41 -5.33 -8.20 28.25
CA LYS A 41 -5.86 -9.56 28.24
C LYS A 41 -5.18 -10.34 29.36
N ASP A 42 -5.98 -10.97 30.21
CA ASP A 42 -5.50 -11.77 31.36
C ASP A 42 -4.57 -10.98 32.32
N GLY A 43 -4.77 -9.66 32.45
CA GLY A 43 -3.93 -8.79 33.28
C GLY A 43 -2.60 -8.37 32.63
N GLU A 44 -2.36 -8.74 31.38
CA GLU A 44 -1.16 -8.39 30.62
C GLU A 44 -1.48 -7.56 29.37
N LYS A 45 -0.53 -6.73 28.94
CA LYS A 45 -0.64 -5.98 27.68
C LYS A 45 -0.28 -6.88 26.50
N VAL A 46 -1.19 -6.99 25.54
CA VAL A 46 -1.04 -7.77 24.31
C VAL A 46 -1.06 -6.85 23.10
N ALA A 47 -0.09 -7.00 22.19
CA ALA A 47 -0.04 -6.22 20.97
C ALA A 47 -1.00 -6.75 19.91
N VAL A 48 -1.78 -5.85 19.31
CA VAL A 48 -2.70 -6.14 18.22
C VAL A 48 -2.46 -5.14 17.08
N VAL A 49 -2.52 -5.62 15.84
CA VAL A 49 -2.45 -4.75 14.66
C VAL A 49 -3.77 -4.00 14.55
N ALA A 50 -3.75 -2.67 14.74
CA ALA A 50 -4.93 -1.82 14.66
C ALA A 50 -5.13 -1.30 13.23
N ASP A 51 -4.12 -0.63 12.67
CA ASP A 51 -4.18 -0.11 11.30
C ASP A 51 -2.86 -0.28 10.55
N ALA A 52 -2.78 -1.35 9.76
CA ALA A 52 -1.63 -1.63 8.90
C ALA A 52 -1.42 -0.58 7.79
N ARG A 53 -2.45 0.21 7.44
CA ARG A 53 -2.32 1.27 6.42
C ARG A 53 -1.39 2.37 6.88
N ARG A 54 -1.33 2.67 8.18
CA ARG A 54 -0.50 3.75 8.73
C ARG A 54 0.99 3.40 8.74
N ASP A 55 1.35 2.14 8.53
CA ASP A 55 2.74 1.73 8.51
C ASP A 55 3.48 2.34 7.31
N THR A 56 4.70 2.81 7.61
CA THR A 56 5.67 3.34 6.62
C THR A 56 6.64 2.27 6.14
N CYS A 57 6.51 1.03 6.64
CA CYS A 57 7.36 -0.12 6.33
C CYS A 57 8.84 0.12 6.68
N SER A 58 9.11 0.74 7.85
CA SER A 58 10.46 1.02 8.34
C SER A 58 11.30 -0.24 8.58
N ARG A 59 10.65 -1.39 8.82
CA ARG A 59 11.28 -2.68 9.16
C ARG A 59 12.12 -2.65 10.45
N ASN A 60 11.90 -1.67 11.32
CA ASN A 60 12.62 -1.54 12.60
C ASN A 60 12.43 -2.76 13.52
N VAL A 61 11.31 -3.47 13.40
CA VAL A 61 11.04 -4.68 14.18
C VAL A 61 12.13 -5.75 14.05
N PHE A 62 12.81 -5.84 12.90
CA PHE A 62 13.89 -6.81 12.68
C PHE A 62 15.22 -6.42 13.35
N ARG A 63 15.28 -5.28 14.04
CA ARG A 63 16.42 -4.92 14.90
C ARG A 63 16.40 -5.67 16.22
N HIS A 64 15.26 -6.25 16.57
CA HIS A 64 15.05 -7.00 17.80
C HIS A 64 14.93 -8.49 17.45
N ASP A 65 15.93 -9.29 17.82
CA ASP A 65 15.99 -10.71 17.45
C ASP A 65 14.80 -11.50 18.01
N ASP A 66 14.28 -11.09 19.18
CA ASP A 66 13.11 -11.69 19.82
C ASP A 66 11.79 -11.36 19.10
N LEU A 67 11.72 -10.23 18.41
CA LEU A 67 10.54 -9.81 17.65
C LEU A 67 10.61 -10.20 16.16
N ALA A 68 11.82 -10.45 15.64
CA ALA A 68 12.04 -10.78 14.24
C ALA A 68 11.34 -12.09 13.83
N SER A 69 11.33 -13.09 14.73
CA SER A 69 10.71 -14.40 14.46
C SER A 69 9.18 -14.42 14.64
N VAL A 70 8.60 -13.41 15.32
CA VAL A 70 7.17 -13.39 15.64
C VAL A 70 6.37 -12.48 14.71
N VAL A 71 7.03 -11.72 13.85
CA VAL A 71 6.39 -10.78 12.93
C VAL A 71 6.76 -11.05 11.48
N GLU A 72 5.74 -11.15 10.65
CA GLU A 72 5.90 -11.19 9.20
C GLU A 72 5.36 -9.90 8.59
N LEU A 73 6.23 -9.23 7.83
CA LEU A 73 5.90 -8.03 7.08
C LEU A 73 5.74 -8.36 5.60
N GLY A 74 4.66 -7.88 5.01
CA GLY A 74 4.34 -8.08 3.60
C GLY A 74 3.63 -6.88 2.98
N ARG A 75 3.21 -7.05 1.74
CA ARG A 75 2.41 -6.07 1.00
C ARG A 75 1.36 -6.80 0.18
N LYS A 76 0.13 -6.29 0.16
CA LYS A 76 -0.94 -6.85 -0.66
C LYS A 76 -0.78 -6.37 -2.11
N LYS A 77 -0.32 -7.27 -3.00
CA LYS A 77 0.01 -6.95 -4.41
C LYS A 77 -1.13 -6.29 -5.20
N ASN A 78 -2.38 -6.62 -4.87
CA ASN A 78 -3.56 -6.14 -5.59
C ASN A 78 -4.26 -4.96 -4.88
N HIS A 79 -3.61 -4.31 -3.91
CA HIS A 79 -4.18 -3.16 -3.20
C HIS A 79 -3.22 -1.98 -3.27
N PHE A 80 -3.61 -1.00 -4.08
CA PHE A 80 -2.87 0.24 -4.30
C PHE A 80 -3.50 1.39 -3.53
N ILE A 81 -2.67 2.18 -2.85
CA ILE A 81 -3.04 3.43 -2.19
C ILE A 81 -2.38 4.55 -2.99
N PHE A 82 -3.19 5.26 -3.76
CA PHE A 82 -2.76 6.38 -4.58
C PHE A 82 -2.71 7.69 -3.76
N SER A 83 -1.69 8.51 -4.02
CA SER A 83 -1.60 9.89 -3.56
C SER A 83 -1.38 10.78 -4.79
N VAL A 84 -2.33 11.68 -5.05
CA VAL A 84 -2.32 12.56 -6.22
C VAL A 84 -2.52 14.01 -5.77
N GLU A 85 -1.47 14.79 -5.94
CA GLU A 85 -1.45 16.21 -5.63
C GLU A 85 -1.49 17.01 -6.93
N SER A 86 -2.50 17.87 -7.07
CA SER A 86 -2.63 18.77 -8.22
C SER A 86 -1.82 20.05 -8.01
N THR A 87 -1.29 20.63 -9.10
CA THR A 87 -0.70 21.98 -9.06
C THR A 87 -1.75 23.10 -9.02
N GLY A 88 -3.05 22.75 -9.05
CA GLY A 88 -4.17 23.70 -8.95
C GLY A 88 -4.91 23.99 -10.26
N ALA A 89 -4.44 23.49 -11.40
CA ALA A 89 -5.09 23.70 -12.69
C ALA A 89 -6.43 22.93 -12.83
N LEU A 90 -6.48 21.72 -12.26
CA LEU A 90 -7.65 20.84 -12.21
C LEU A 90 -7.73 20.18 -10.84
N LYS A 91 -8.91 19.66 -10.44
CA LYS A 91 -9.02 18.92 -9.19
C LYS A 91 -8.29 17.58 -9.31
N SER A 92 -7.64 17.12 -8.24
CA SER A 92 -6.93 15.83 -8.23
C SER A 92 -7.81 14.65 -8.64
N ALA A 93 -9.10 14.66 -8.25
CA ALA A 93 -10.05 13.62 -8.62
C ALA A 93 -10.30 13.55 -10.14
N GLU A 94 -10.37 14.71 -10.81
CA GLU A 94 -10.58 14.78 -12.26
C GLU A 94 -9.34 14.29 -13.02
N LEU A 95 -8.14 14.60 -12.52
CA LEU A 95 -6.89 14.15 -13.15
C LEU A 95 -6.78 12.64 -13.29
N VAL A 96 -7.28 11.88 -12.32
CA VAL A 96 -7.27 10.42 -12.38
C VAL A 96 -8.22 9.91 -13.46
N VAL A 97 -9.41 10.51 -13.57
CA VAL A 97 -10.39 10.15 -14.60
C VAL A 97 -9.85 10.46 -16.00
N GLU A 98 -9.26 11.64 -16.20
CA GLU A 98 -8.66 12.01 -17.48
C GLU A 98 -7.47 11.11 -17.84
N ALA A 99 -6.67 10.69 -16.86
CA ALA A 99 -5.59 9.74 -17.11
C ALA A 99 -6.11 8.37 -17.62
N CYS A 100 -7.23 7.89 -17.08
CA CYS A 100 -7.86 6.66 -17.56
C CYS A 100 -8.37 6.80 -19.00
N LYS A 101 -9.01 7.92 -19.35
CA LYS A 101 -9.49 8.18 -20.72
C LYS A 101 -8.34 8.18 -21.73
N VAL A 102 -7.22 8.83 -21.40
CA VAL A 102 -6.03 8.83 -22.27
C VAL A 102 -5.49 7.41 -22.49
N MET A 103 -5.55 6.54 -21.48
CA MET A 103 -5.17 5.13 -21.64
C MET A 103 -6.13 4.38 -22.58
N GLU A 104 -7.44 4.57 -22.40
CA GLU A 104 -8.47 3.98 -23.27
C GLU A 104 -8.31 4.42 -24.73
N GLU A 105 -8.06 5.71 -24.97
CA GLU A 105 -7.82 6.27 -26.30
C GLU A 105 -6.57 5.67 -26.95
N LYS A 106 -5.48 5.49 -26.20
CA LYS A 106 -4.26 4.83 -26.70
C LYS A 106 -4.55 3.40 -27.13
N CYS A 107 -5.27 2.63 -26.31
CA CYS A 107 -5.68 1.27 -26.65
C CYS A 107 -6.58 1.24 -27.89
N SER A 108 -7.54 2.14 -27.98
CA SER A 108 -8.45 2.26 -29.13
C SER A 108 -7.71 2.63 -30.42
N SER A 109 -6.78 3.58 -30.35
CA SER A 109 -5.93 3.98 -31.48
C SER A 109 -5.06 2.83 -31.97
N LEU A 110 -4.38 2.14 -31.05
CA LEU A 110 -3.55 0.97 -31.38
C LEU A 110 -4.39 -0.15 -32.04
N ARG A 111 -5.58 -0.43 -31.49
CA ARG A 111 -6.49 -1.42 -32.06
C ARG A 111 -6.90 -1.08 -33.50
N LYS A 112 -7.17 0.19 -33.80
CA LYS A 112 -7.49 0.64 -35.17
C LYS A 112 -6.31 0.46 -36.13
N GLN A 113 -5.10 0.79 -35.69
CA GLN A 113 -3.89 0.62 -36.50
C GLN A 113 -3.62 -0.86 -36.80
N ILE A 114 -3.74 -1.74 -35.79
CA ILE A 114 -3.58 -3.19 -35.97
C ILE A 114 -4.62 -3.72 -36.97
N ALA A 115 -5.89 -3.31 -36.83
CA ALA A 115 -6.94 -3.73 -37.76
C ALA A 115 -6.67 -3.27 -39.20
N ALA A 116 -6.16 -2.05 -39.38
CA ALA A 116 -5.80 -1.53 -40.71
C ALA A 116 -4.67 -2.33 -41.36
N VAL A 117 -3.66 -2.75 -40.60
CA VAL A 117 -2.53 -3.56 -41.10
C VAL A 117 -2.98 -4.98 -41.45
N LEU A 118 -3.82 -5.61 -40.63
CA LEU A 118 -4.34 -6.96 -40.90
C LEU A 118 -5.19 -6.99 -42.17
N ASN A 119 -6.05 -5.99 -42.38
CA ASN A 119 -6.89 -5.89 -43.57
C ASN A 119 -6.10 -5.60 -44.87
N GLN A 120 -4.84 -5.15 -44.77
CA GLN A 120 -3.96 -4.93 -45.93
C GLN A 120 -3.22 -6.20 -46.37
N GLY A 121 -3.17 -7.25 -45.53
CA GLY A 121 -2.51 -8.52 -45.85
C GLY A 121 -3.40 -9.58 -46.52
N GLU A 122 -4.70 -9.31 -46.64
CA GLU A 122 -5.68 -10.20 -47.30
C GLU A 122 -5.99 -9.78 -48.77
N ALA A 123 -5.28 -8.77 -49.30
CA ALA A 123 -5.41 -8.28 -50.67
C ALA A 123 -4.22 -8.69 -51.56
#